data_AF-A0A2I7N9S8-F1
#
_entry.id   AF-A0A2I7N9S8-F1
#
_cell.length_a   1.000
_cell.length_b   1.000
_cell.length_c   1.000
_cell.angle_alpha   90.00
_cell.angle_beta   90.00
_cell.angle_gamma   90.00
#
_symmetry.space_group_name_H-M   'P 1'
#
loop_
_entity.id
_entity.type
_entity.pdbx_description
1 polymer ?
#
loop_
_entity_poly.entity_id
_entity_poly.type
_entity_poly.pdbx_seq_one_letter_code
_entity_poly.pdbx_strand_id
1 'polypeptide(L)'
;VQTPPGSSAERTQVVVDSMREYLLEKESSSVSSVFTVTGLNFAGRGQSSGMAFIMLKPWEERPGGENSVFELAKRAQMHFFSFKDAMVFAFAPPSVLELGNA
;
A
#
# COMPACT_ATOMS: atom_id res chain seq x y z
N VAL A 1 -2.03 -0.09 -6.37
CA VAL A 1 -3.48 -0.20 -6.64
C VAL A 1 -3.71 -0.11 -8.14
N GLN A 2 -4.51 -1.02 -8.67
CA GLN A 2 -4.92 -1.08 -10.06
C GLN A 2 -6.38 -1.55 -10.12
N THR A 3 -7.31 -0.63 -10.37
CA THR A 3 -8.71 -0.98 -10.64
C THR A 3 -8.86 -1.50 -12.07
N PRO A 4 -9.99 -2.15 -12.42
CA PRO A 4 -10.26 -2.61 -13.78
C PRO A 4 -10.03 -1.52 -14.83
N PRO A 5 -9.53 -1.86 -16.03
CA PRO A 5 -9.37 -0.91 -17.12
C PRO A 5 -10.65 -0.10 -17.38
N GLY A 6 -10.52 1.21 -17.61
CA GLY A 6 -11.65 2.11 -17.82
C GLY A 6 -12.35 2.58 -16.54
N SER A 7 -11.90 2.17 -15.35
CA SER A 7 -12.38 2.74 -14.08
C SER A 7 -12.00 4.22 -13.96
N SER A 8 -12.94 5.02 -13.43
CA SER A 8 -12.70 6.44 -13.17
C SER A 8 -11.79 6.65 -11.95
N ALA A 9 -11.26 7.86 -11.81
CA ALA A 9 -10.40 8.21 -10.67
C ALA A 9 -11.16 8.09 -9.34
N GLU A 10 -12.45 8.39 -9.32
CA GLU A 10 -13.32 8.28 -8.14
C GLU A 10 -13.41 6.83 -7.65
N ARG A 11 -13.57 5.87 -8.57
CA ARG A 11 -13.59 4.44 -8.20
C ARG A 11 -12.25 3.98 -7.64
N THR A 12 -11.15 4.44 -8.24
CA THR A 12 -9.81 4.15 -7.73
C THR A 12 -9.59 4.77 -6.35
N GLN A 13 -10.09 5.98 -6.12
CA GLN A 13 -9.98 6.68 -4.84
C GLN A 13 -10.63 5.90 -3.70
N VAL A 14 -11.81 5.30 -3.92
CA VAL A 14 -12.48 4.47 -2.90
C VAL A 14 -11.59 3.31 -2.43
N VAL A 15 -10.91 2.64 -3.36
CA VAL A 15 -10.00 1.53 -3.03
C VAL A 15 -8.75 2.05 -2.31
N VAL A 16 -8.19 3.15 -2.78
CA VAL A 16 -7.03 3.82 -2.17
C VAL A 16 -7.33 4.23 -0.73
N ASP A 17 -8.54 4.77 -0.48
CA ASP A 17 -8.98 5.18 0.85
C ASP A 17 -9.21 3.98 1.76
N SER A 18 -9.84 2.91 1.26
CA SER A 18 -10.05 1.66 2.02
C SER A 18 -8.70 1.04 2.45
N MET A 19 -7.73 1.03 1.54
CA MET A 19 -6.36 0.58 1.81
C MET A 19 -5.69 1.45 2.88
N ARG A 20 -5.82 2.78 2.75
CA ARG A 20 -5.26 3.77 3.68
C ARG A 20 -5.83 3.63 5.08
N GLU A 21 -7.15 3.48 5.20
CA GLU A 21 -7.86 3.31 6.47
C GLU A 21 -7.41 2.03 7.17
N TYR A 22 -7.36 0.90 6.46
CA TYR A 22 -6.84 -0.35 7.01
C TYR A 22 -5.42 -0.18 7.59
N LEU A 23 -4.51 0.44 6.84
CA LEU A 23 -3.13 0.63 7.27
C LEU A 23 -3.01 1.58 8.47
N LEU A 24 -3.78 2.67 8.48
CA LEU A 24 -3.72 3.65 9.57
C LEU A 24 -4.40 3.17 10.84
N GLU A 25 -5.45 2.35 10.73
CA GLU A 25 -6.23 1.92 11.90
C GLU A 25 -5.78 0.54 12.40
N LYS A 26 -5.82 -0.48 11.51
CA LYS A 26 -5.59 -1.88 11.88
C LYS A 26 -4.11 -2.22 12.02
N GLU A 27 -3.24 -1.51 11.31
CA GLU A 27 -1.78 -1.71 11.36
C GLU A 27 -1.06 -0.54 12.07
N SER A 28 -1.77 0.21 12.89
CA SER A 28 -1.27 1.37 13.66
C SER A 28 -0.12 1.05 14.63
N SER A 29 0.09 -0.23 14.96
CA SER A 29 1.27 -0.67 15.71
C SER A 29 2.56 -0.44 14.90
N SER A 30 2.50 -0.59 13.58
CA SER A 30 3.64 -0.50 12.68
C SER A 30 3.63 0.78 11.82
N VAL A 31 2.47 1.23 11.40
CA VAL A 31 2.31 2.35 10.46
C VAL A 31 2.28 3.68 11.22
N SER A 32 3.09 4.63 10.76
CA SER A 32 3.10 6.01 11.26
C SER A 32 2.26 6.93 10.37
N SER A 33 2.42 6.84 9.05
CA SER A 33 1.63 7.61 8.10
C SER A 33 1.48 6.91 6.76
N VAL A 34 0.45 7.30 6.01
CA VAL A 34 0.16 6.78 4.67
C VAL A 34 -0.12 7.96 3.74
N PHE A 35 0.76 8.18 2.77
CA PHE A 35 0.60 9.18 1.72
C PHE A 35 0.12 8.49 0.45
N THR A 36 -1.05 8.88 -0.06
CA THR A 36 -1.70 8.22 -1.20
C THR A 36 -1.67 9.11 -2.45
N VAL A 37 -1.54 8.49 -3.61
CA VAL A 37 -1.58 9.16 -4.92
C VAL A 37 -2.50 8.37 -5.85
N THR A 38 -3.48 9.05 -6.43
CA THR A 38 -4.37 8.51 -7.47
C THR A 38 -3.98 9.09 -8.83
N GLY A 39 -4.04 8.28 -9.88
CA GLY A 39 -3.62 8.66 -11.24
C GLY A 39 -2.23 8.15 -11.65
N LEU A 40 -1.47 7.59 -10.72
CA LEU A 40 -0.08 7.15 -10.91
C LEU A 40 0.20 5.91 -10.07
N ASN A 41 0.93 4.97 -10.64
CA ASN A 41 1.66 3.92 -9.92
C ASN A 41 2.95 3.59 -10.69
N PHE A 42 3.72 2.64 -10.18
CA PHE A 42 4.95 2.15 -10.80
C PHE A 42 4.75 1.56 -12.21
N ALA A 43 3.57 0.99 -12.50
CA ALA A 43 3.24 0.47 -13.82
C ALA A 43 2.86 1.55 -14.85
N GLY A 44 2.58 2.78 -14.41
CA GLY A 44 2.30 3.91 -15.31
C GLY A 44 1.29 4.92 -14.76
N ARG A 45 0.77 5.74 -15.68
CA ARG A 45 -0.20 6.81 -15.40
C ARG A 45 -1.58 6.45 -15.94
N GLY A 46 -2.63 6.74 -15.18
CA GLY A 46 -4.01 6.50 -15.59
C GLY A 46 -5.00 6.60 -14.44
N GLN A 47 -6.27 6.89 -14.76
CA GLN A 47 -7.34 7.04 -13.74
C GLN A 47 -7.56 5.76 -12.91
N SER A 48 -7.27 4.59 -13.47
CA SER A 48 -7.36 3.30 -12.79
C SER A 48 -6.13 2.95 -11.92
N SER A 49 -5.10 3.81 -11.94
CA SER A 49 -3.84 3.59 -11.22
C SER A 49 -3.83 4.36 -9.90
N GLY A 50 -3.30 3.74 -8.85
CA GLY A 50 -3.01 4.42 -7.59
C GLY A 50 -1.88 3.76 -6.82
N MET A 51 -1.24 4.52 -5.96
CA MET A 51 -0.17 4.03 -5.09
C MET A 51 -0.21 4.70 -3.72
N ALA A 52 0.50 4.12 -2.76
CA ALA A 52 0.71 4.72 -1.47
C ALA A 52 2.14 4.54 -1.01
N PHE A 53 2.66 5.56 -0.33
CA PHE A 53 3.90 5.51 0.42
C PHE A 53 3.54 5.33 1.90
N ILE A 54 4.01 4.24 2.48
CA ILE A 54 3.72 3.86 3.85
C ILE A 54 4.97 4.16 4.67
N MET A 55 4.86 5.12 5.58
CA MET A 55 5.92 5.40 6.54
C MET A 55 5.68 4.57 7.79
N LEU A 56 6.66 3.76 8.16
CA LEU A 56 6.61 2.99 9.40
C LEU A 56 7.14 3.83 10.56
N LYS A 57 6.72 3.46 11.78
CA LYS A 57 7.30 4.02 12.99
C LYS A 57 8.79 3.67 13.12
N PRO A 58 9.55 4.39 13.96
CA PRO A 58 10.90 3.98 14.36
C PRO A 58 10.94 2.52 14.85
N TRP A 59 12.10 1.87 14.76
CA TRP A 59 12.23 0.45 15.13
C TRP A 59 11.98 0.23 16.62
N GLU A 60 12.33 1.21 17.44
CA GLU A 60 12.17 1.22 18.90
C GLU A 60 10.69 1.20 19.31
N GLU A 61 9.81 1.71 18.45
CA GLU A 61 8.35 1.74 18.65
C GLU A 61 7.64 0.52 18.04
N ARG A 62 8.40 -0.37 17.39
CA ARG A 62 7.89 -1.57 16.70
C ARG A 62 8.61 -2.83 17.19
N PRO A 63 8.50 -3.17 18.49
CA PRO A 63 9.12 -4.38 19.02
C PRO A 63 8.48 -5.63 18.39
N GLY A 64 9.24 -6.71 18.32
CA GLY A 64 8.76 -7.99 17.81
C GLY A 64 8.86 -8.16 16.29
N GLY A 65 9.13 -9.39 15.85
CA GLY A 65 9.30 -9.71 14.42
C GLY A 65 8.02 -9.51 13.61
N GLU A 66 6.86 -9.56 14.26
CA GLU A 66 5.53 -9.33 13.68
C GLU A 66 5.31 -7.90 13.19
N ASN A 67 6.04 -6.92 13.74
CA ASN A 67 5.98 -5.52 13.32
C ASN A 67 7.08 -5.16 12.29
N SER A 68 7.77 -6.18 11.76
CA SER A 68 8.66 -6.02 10.62
C SER A 68 7.88 -5.65 9.35
N VAL A 69 8.56 -4.99 8.41
CA VAL A 69 7.95 -4.62 7.12
C VAL A 69 7.47 -5.85 6.33
N PHE A 70 8.15 -6.99 6.48
CA PHE A 70 7.80 -8.22 5.77
C PHE A 70 6.51 -8.84 6.29
N GLU A 71 6.35 -8.93 7.60
CA GLU A 71 5.12 -9.46 8.21
C GLU A 71 3.95 -8.48 8.03
N LEU A 72 4.20 -7.18 8.10
CA LEU A 72 3.21 -6.15 7.76
C LEU A 72 2.75 -6.30 6.30
N ALA A 73 3.68 -6.39 5.35
CA ALA A 73 3.35 -6.53 3.93
C ALA A 73 2.54 -7.81 3.68
N LYS A 74 2.87 -8.91 4.35
CA LYS A 74 2.12 -10.17 4.27
C LYS A 74 0.67 -10.02 4.76
N ARG A 75 0.45 -9.40 5.93
CA ARG A 75 -0.92 -9.15 6.46
C ARG A 75 -1.71 -8.19 5.58
N ALA A 76 -1.09 -7.07 5.20
CA ALA A 76 -1.69 -6.11 4.30
C ALA A 76 -2.08 -6.77 2.96
N GLN A 77 -1.19 -7.58 2.39
CA GLN A 77 -1.46 -8.30 1.14
C GLN A 77 -2.65 -9.26 1.26
N MET A 78 -2.76 -10.00 2.38
CA MET A 78 -3.92 -10.87 2.64
C MET A 78 -5.22 -10.06 2.73
N HIS A 79 -5.21 -8.92 3.43
CA HIS A 79 -6.37 -8.04 3.51
C HIS A 79 -6.75 -7.50 2.12
N PHE A 80 -5.77 -6.99 1.37
CA PHE A 80 -6.01 -6.43 0.06
C PHE A 80 -6.45 -7.44 -0.99
N PHE A 81 -6.12 -8.72 -0.81
CA PHE A 81 -6.65 -9.80 -1.65
C PHE A 81 -8.18 -9.94 -1.55
N SER A 82 -8.79 -9.42 -0.49
CA SER A 82 -10.26 -9.38 -0.37
C SER A 82 -10.93 -8.33 -1.26
N PHE A 83 -10.16 -7.39 -1.84
CA PHE A 83 -10.69 -6.34 -2.71
C PHE A 83 -11.09 -6.94 -4.06
N LYS A 84 -12.40 -7.02 -4.32
CA LYS A 84 -12.93 -7.57 -5.58
C LYS A 84 -12.72 -6.64 -6.78
N ASP A 85 -12.66 -5.35 -6.51
CA ASP A 85 -12.70 -4.29 -7.53
C ASP A 85 -11.33 -3.67 -7.81
N ALA A 86 -10.23 -4.26 -7.35
CA ALA A 86 -8.89 -3.83 -7.65
C ALA A 86 -7.83 -4.90 -7.34
N MET A 87 -6.74 -4.86 -8.10
CA MET A 87 -5.50 -5.52 -7.71
C MET A 87 -4.67 -4.54 -6.88
N VAL A 88 -4.27 -4.96 -5.69
CA VAL A 88 -3.47 -4.15 -4.77
C VAL A 88 -2.32 -5.00 -4.25
N PHE A 89 -1.10 -4.51 -4.47
CA PHE A 89 0.12 -5.17 -4.07
C PHE A 89 0.86 -4.33 -3.04
N ALA A 90 1.29 -4.99 -1.95
CA ALA A 90 2.12 -4.39 -0.92
C ALA A 90 3.50 -5.05 -0.95
N PHE A 91 4.56 -4.26 -1.14
CA PHE A 91 5.92 -4.77 -1.16
C PHE A 91 6.88 -3.81 -0.48
N ALA A 92 7.92 -4.35 0.13
CA ALA A 92 9.04 -3.59 0.62
C ALA A 92 10.07 -3.40 -0.51
N PRO A 93 10.70 -2.22 -0.63
CA PRO A 93 11.79 -2.03 -1.57
C PRO A 93 12.99 -2.92 -1.20
N PRO A 94 13.88 -3.23 -2.15
CA PRO A 94 15.12 -3.95 -1.87
C PRO A 94 16.02 -3.17 -0.91
N SER A 95 16.95 -3.87 -0.25
CA SER A 95 17.89 -3.27 0.71
C SER A 95 18.81 -2.21 0.09
N VAL A 96 19.09 -2.33 -1.21
CA VAL A 96 19.79 -1.31 -2.00
C VAL A 96 18.73 -0.61 -2.85
N LEU A 97 18.36 0.61 -2.45
CA LEU A 97 17.30 1.37 -3.12
C LEU A 97 17.61 1.64 -4.60
N GLU A 98 18.88 1.77 -4.98
CA GLU A 98 19.32 1.96 -6.37
C GLU A 98 19.09 0.74 -7.28
N LEU A 99 18.78 -0.44 -6.71
CA LEU A 99 18.41 -1.63 -7.49
C LEU A 99 16.89 -1.71 -7.76
N GLY A 100 16.11 -0.74 -7.29
CA GLY A 100 14.68 -0.67 -7.56
C GLY A 100 14.39 -0.16 -8.96
N ASN A 101 13.97 -1.05 -9.86
CA ASN A 101 13.21 -0.69 -11.07
C ASN A 101 11.73 -0.99 -10.81
N ALA A 102 11.13 -0.19 -9.92
CA ALA A 102 9.68 -0.14 -9.77
C ALA A 102 9.18 1.03 -10.61
#